data_AF-A0A6N4W853-F1
#
_entry.id   AF-A0A6N4W853-F1
#
_cell.length_a   1.000
_cell.length_b   1.000
_cell.length_c   1.000
_cell.angle_alpha   90.00
_cell.angle_beta   90.00
_cell.angle_gamma   90.00
#
_symmetry.space_group_name_H-M   'P 1'
#
loop_
_entity.id
_entity.type
_entity.pdbx_description
1 polymer ?
#
loop_
_entity_poly.entity_id
_entity_poly.type
_entity_poly.pdbx_seq_one_letter_code
_entity_poly.pdbx_strand_id
1 'polypeptide(L)'
;MTKRKWQILGAVLFTVVAVGGLLLFRLNHDSSDDCATVRAMIAYNKQFSAVAGSNNPEVADIGSYERWARQLHTYADGIHNQRLAESANNLASLADRTVTVVQEFRAEQADPSTSQPPHSVQDYARVGQQFHDDLATLNQYCPG
;
A
#
# COMPACT_ATOMS: atom_id res chain seq x y z
N MET A 1 8.11 -37.14 46.70
CA MET A 1 7.53 -35.97 46.00
C MET A 1 6.45 -36.46 45.06
N THR A 2 5.23 -35.98 45.25
CA THR A 2 3.98 -36.59 44.75
C THR A 2 3.73 -36.27 43.27
N LYS A 3 3.36 -37.31 42.49
CA LYS A 3 3.06 -37.32 41.04
C LYS A 3 2.23 -36.13 40.54
N ARG A 4 1.38 -35.58 41.41
CA ARG A 4 0.53 -34.41 41.18
C ARG A 4 1.30 -33.12 40.84
N LYS A 5 2.50 -32.90 41.42
CA LYS A 5 3.32 -31.71 41.08
C LYS A 5 3.93 -31.79 39.68
N TRP A 6 4.29 -32.99 39.23
CA TRP A 6 4.81 -33.24 37.88
C TRP A 6 3.75 -33.09 36.79
N GLN A 7 2.50 -33.49 37.08
CA GLN A 7 1.38 -33.31 36.15
C GLN A 7 1.02 -31.82 35.94
N ILE A 8 1.05 -31.02 37.01
CA ILE A 8 0.77 -29.57 36.92
C ILE A 8 1.90 -28.87 36.15
N LEU A 9 3.16 -29.20 36.42
CA LEU A 9 4.30 -28.65 35.68
C LEU A 9 4.26 -29.01 34.19
N GLY A 10 3.94 -30.27 33.86
CA GLY A 10 3.76 -30.70 32.48
C GLY A 10 2.63 -29.97 31.76
N ALA A 11 1.48 -29.78 32.43
CA ALA A 11 0.35 -29.06 31.86
C ALA A 11 0.66 -27.57 31.61
N VAL A 12 1.33 -26.89 32.54
CA VAL A 12 1.71 -25.47 32.36
C VAL A 12 2.71 -25.33 31.20
N LEU A 13 3.73 -26.20 31.14
CA LEU A 13 4.74 -26.15 30.08
C LEU A 13 4.10 -26.37 28.70
N PHE A 14 3.16 -27.32 28.59
CA PHE A 14 2.46 -27.59 27.34
C PHE A 14 1.61 -26.41 26.87
N THR A 15 0.89 -25.75 27.78
CA THR A 15 0.08 -24.56 27.45
C THR A 15 0.95 -23.40 26.98
N VAL A 16 2.08 -23.14 27.64
CA VAL A 16 3.00 -22.05 27.23
C VAL A 16 3.60 -22.33 25.86
N VAL A 17 4.02 -23.56 25.57
CA VAL A 17 4.57 -23.94 24.27
C VAL A 17 3.50 -23.89 23.17
N ALA A 18 2.28 -24.35 23.46
CA ALA A 18 1.18 -24.31 22.50
C ALA A 18 0.78 -22.87 22.15
N VAL A 19 0.63 -21.99 23.15
CA VAL A 19 0.29 -20.58 22.94
C VAL A 19 1.43 -19.83 22.24
N GLY A 20 2.67 -20.03 22.66
CA GLY A 20 3.84 -19.44 22.01
C GLY A 20 3.99 -19.89 20.57
N GLY A 21 3.81 -21.19 20.30
CA GLY A 21 3.85 -21.75 18.94
C GLY A 21 2.75 -21.18 18.05
N LEU A 22 1.52 -21.03 18.56
CA LEU A 22 0.40 -20.46 17.80
C LEU A 22 0.63 -18.98 17.45
N LEU A 23 1.19 -18.20 18.38
CA LEU A 23 1.53 -16.79 18.17
C LEU A 23 2.62 -16.63 17.11
N LEU A 24 3.69 -17.42 17.20
CA LEU A 24 4.78 -17.39 16.21
C LEU A 24 4.29 -17.86 14.83
N PHE A 25 3.45 -18.89 14.77
CA PHE A 25 2.86 -19.35 13.52
C PHE A 25 1.99 -18.28 12.85
N ARG A 26 1.13 -17.58 13.62
CA ARG A 26 0.32 -16.47 13.09
C ARG A 26 1.17 -15.31 12.61
N LEU A 27 2.14 -14.85 13.40
CA LEU A 27 3.00 -13.73 13.01
C LEU A 27 3.80 -14.00 11.72
N ASN A 28 4.28 -15.24 11.53
CA ASN A 28 4.94 -15.63 10.29
C ASN A 28 3.98 -15.73 9.10
N HIS A 29 2.75 -16.22 9.33
CA HIS A 29 1.73 -16.35 8.29
C HIS A 29 1.25 -14.96 7.82
N ASP A 30 0.88 -14.10 8.78
CA ASP A 30 0.44 -12.72 8.52
C ASP A 30 1.53 -11.94 7.75
N SER A 31 2.81 -12.08 8.12
CA SER A 31 3.91 -11.44 7.39
C SER A 31 4.09 -11.95 5.96
N SER A 32 3.82 -13.23 5.69
CA SER A 32 3.90 -13.81 4.35
C SER A 32 2.75 -13.32 3.46
N ASP A 33 1.55 -13.28 4.03
CA ASP A 33 0.33 -12.85 3.34
C ASP A 33 0.35 -11.34 3.08
N ASP A 34 0.78 -10.54 4.05
CA ASP A 34 0.98 -9.10 3.89
C ASP A 34 1.99 -8.80 2.77
N CYS A 35 3.11 -9.52 2.72
CA CYS A 35 4.07 -9.35 1.63
C CYS A 35 3.55 -9.83 0.26
N ALA A 36 2.60 -10.76 0.21
CA ALA A 36 1.90 -11.08 -1.03
C ALA A 36 0.99 -9.92 -1.47
N THR A 37 0.24 -9.32 -0.54
CA THR A 37 -0.60 -8.15 -0.77
C THR A 37 0.22 -6.94 -1.23
N VAL A 38 1.35 -6.65 -0.57
CA VAL A 38 2.28 -5.58 -0.96
C VAL A 38 2.80 -5.77 -2.38
N ARG A 39 3.22 -6.98 -2.75
CA ARG A 39 3.70 -7.25 -4.12
C ARG A 39 2.59 -7.09 -5.16
N ALA A 40 1.36 -7.50 -4.83
CA ALA A 40 0.21 -7.29 -5.70
C ALA A 40 -0.09 -5.79 -5.89
N MET A 41 -0.02 -5.00 -4.82
CA MET A 41 -0.18 -3.54 -4.85
C MET A 41 0.86 -2.87 -5.76
N ILE A 42 2.15 -3.22 -5.59
CA ILE A 42 3.25 -2.71 -6.42
C ILE A 42 3.06 -3.09 -7.88
N ALA A 43 2.70 -4.36 -8.16
CA ALA A 43 2.48 -4.84 -9.52
C ALA A 43 1.31 -4.12 -10.20
N TYR A 44 0.20 -3.93 -9.48
CA TYR A 44 -0.96 -3.19 -9.97
C TYR A 44 -0.62 -1.73 -10.27
N ASN A 45 0.12 -1.06 -9.37
CA ASN A 45 0.59 0.29 -9.61
C ASN A 45 1.46 0.37 -10.87
N LYS A 46 2.40 -0.56 -11.06
CA LYS A 46 3.26 -0.60 -12.25
C LYS A 46 2.45 -0.77 -13.53
N GLN A 47 1.40 -1.59 -13.52
CA GLN A 47 0.48 -1.73 -14.65
C GLN A 47 -0.20 -0.40 -14.96
N PHE A 48 -0.75 0.28 -13.95
CA PHE A 48 -1.38 1.58 -14.13
C PHE A 48 -0.40 2.63 -14.67
N SER A 49 0.81 2.73 -14.10
CA SER A 49 1.84 3.68 -14.55
C SER A 49 2.27 3.44 -16.00
N ALA A 50 2.33 2.19 -16.44
CA ALA A 50 2.66 1.86 -17.83
C ALA A 50 1.61 2.37 -18.83
N VAL A 51 0.33 2.30 -18.45
CA VAL A 51 -0.75 2.85 -19.28
C VAL A 51 -0.78 4.37 -19.16
N ALA A 52 -0.60 4.94 -17.96
CA ALA A 52 -0.64 6.38 -17.70
C ALA A 52 0.50 7.16 -18.39
N GLY A 53 1.68 6.55 -18.53
CA GLY A 53 2.82 7.11 -19.24
C GLY A 53 2.77 6.93 -20.76
N SER A 54 1.82 6.15 -21.26
CA SER A 54 1.54 6.06 -22.70
C SER A 54 0.52 7.14 -23.07
N ASN A 55 0.60 7.72 -24.28
CA ASN A 55 -0.42 8.63 -24.83
C ASN A 55 -1.78 7.92 -25.09
N ASN A 56 -2.14 6.95 -24.25
CA ASN A 56 -3.34 6.13 -24.35
C ASN A 56 -4.55 6.91 -23.81
N PRO A 57 -5.59 7.12 -24.65
CA PRO A 57 -6.81 7.80 -24.22
C PRO A 57 -7.60 7.08 -23.10
N GLU A 58 -7.31 5.82 -22.74
CA GLU A 58 -7.95 5.14 -21.59
C GLU A 58 -7.57 5.72 -20.22
N VAL A 59 -6.43 6.42 -20.13
CA VAL A 59 -6.02 7.15 -18.91
C VAL A 59 -6.38 8.64 -19.02
N ALA A 60 -6.99 9.03 -20.13
CA ALA A 60 -7.60 10.35 -20.27
C ALA A 60 -8.90 10.47 -19.47
N ASP A 61 -9.48 9.39 -18.96
CA ASP A 61 -10.63 9.45 -18.05
C ASP A 61 -10.19 9.57 -16.59
N ILE A 62 -10.82 10.48 -15.85
CA ILE A 62 -10.56 10.64 -14.42
C ILE A 62 -11.06 9.43 -13.62
N GLY A 63 -12.11 8.76 -14.10
CA GLY A 63 -12.62 7.53 -13.48
C GLY A 63 -11.59 6.39 -13.44
N SER A 64 -10.63 6.37 -14.37
CA SER A 64 -9.50 5.41 -14.34
C SER A 64 -8.58 5.68 -13.15
N TYR A 65 -8.25 6.94 -12.87
CA TYR A 65 -7.45 7.32 -11.70
C TYR A 65 -8.19 7.01 -10.39
N GLU A 66 -9.49 7.29 -10.32
CA GLU A 66 -10.28 6.96 -9.13
C GLU A 66 -10.39 5.46 -8.86
N ARG A 67 -10.55 4.64 -9.91
CA ARG A 67 -10.54 3.16 -9.77
C ARG A 67 -9.18 2.68 -9.27
N TRP A 68 -8.10 3.22 -9.82
CA TRP A 68 -6.75 2.90 -9.39
C TRP A 68 -6.52 3.25 -7.91
N ALA A 69 -6.89 4.46 -7.48
CA ALA A 69 -6.75 4.89 -6.09
C ALA A 69 -7.57 4.00 -5.12
N ARG A 70 -8.83 3.69 -5.46
CA ARG A 70 -9.66 2.76 -4.66
C ARG A 70 -9.04 1.37 -4.54
N GLN A 71 -8.47 0.86 -5.62
CA GLN A 71 -7.81 -0.45 -5.60
C GLN A 71 -6.56 -0.44 -4.71
N LEU A 72 -5.80 0.67 -4.66
CA LEU A 72 -4.68 0.82 -3.74
C LEU A 72 -5.14 0.83 -2.28
N HIS A 73 -6.25 1.49 -1.95
CA HIS A 73 -6.88 1.38 -0.61
C HIS A 73 -7.25 -0.06 -0.28
N THR A 74 -7.84 -0.80 -1.24
CA THR A 74 -8.22 -2.20 -1.03
C THR A 74 -7.00 -3.07 -0.69
N TYR A 75 -5.84 -2.80 -1.29
CA TYR A 75 -4.60 -3.47 -0.92
C TYR A 75 -4.08 -3.03 0.45
N ALA A 76 -4.11 -1.72 0.74
CA ALA A 76 -3.66 -1.18 2.03
C ALA A 76 -4.45 -1.73 3.22
N ASP A 77 -5.78 -1.85 3.08
CA ASP A 77 -6.68 -2.42 4.08
C ASP A 77 -6.41 -3.91 4.35
N GLY A 78 -5.83 -4.61 3.38
CA GLY A 78 -5.47 -6.03 3.49
C GLY A 78 -4.14 -6.30 4.18
N ILE A 79 -3.40 -5.27 4.60
CA ILE A 79 -2.08 -5.38 5.23
C ILE A 79 -2.20 -5.19 6.75
N HIS A 80 -1.81 -6.19 7.52
CA HIS A 80 -2.00 -6.21 8.98
C HIS A 80 -0.75 -5.82 9.76
N ASN A 81 0.43 -6.05 9.19
CA ASN A 81 1.70 -5.61 9.74
C ASN A 81 1.74 -4.09 9.76
N GLN A 82 1.80 -3.51 10.96
CA GLN A 82 1.72 -2.06 11.15
C GLN A 82 2.76 -1.26 10.37
N ARG A 83 3.98 -1.80 10.20
CA ARG A 83 5.05 -1.11 9.48
C ARG A 83 4.79 -1.07 7.98
N LEU A 84 4.24 -2.15 7.43
CA LEU A 84 3.85 -2.19 6.01
C LEU A 84 2.57 -1.39 5.75
N ALA A 85 1.61 -1.47 6.68
CA ALA A 85 0.33 -0.80 6.60
C ALA A 85 0.51 0.73 6.55
N GLU A 86 1.44 1.30 7.33
CA GLU A 86 1.71 2.74 7.30
C GLU A 86 2.11 3.22 5.89
N SER A 87 3.13 2.62 5.29
CA SER A 87 3.57 2.98 3.93
C SER A 87 2.50 2.68 2.87
N ALA A 88 1.74 1.59 3.01
CA ALA A 88 0.68 1.26 2.07
C ALA A 88 -0.49 2.26 2.14
N ASN A 89 -0.88 2.70 3.33
CA ASN A 89 -1.92 3.72 3.52
C ASN A 89 -1.48 5.09 3.00
N ASN A 90 -0.20 5.46 3.21
CA ASN A 90 0.36 6.68 2.64
C ASN A 90 0.32 6.63 1.10
N LEU A 91 0.72 5.49 0.51
CA LEU A 91 0.65 5.27 -0.93
C LEU A 91 -0.78 5.43 -1.48
N ALA A 92 -1.77 4.82 -0.81
CA ALA A 92 -3.17 4.94 -1.20
C ALA A 92 -3.69 6.39 -1.08
N SER A 93 -3.30 7.12 -0.04
CA SER A 93 -3.65 8.54 0.15
C SER A 93 -3.00 9.44 -0.92
N LEU A 94 -1.76 9.15 -1.32
CA LEU A 94 -1.08 9.86 -2.41
C LEU A 94 -1.74 9.56 -3.76
N ALA A 95 -2.33 8.37 -3.94
CA ALA A 95 -3.14 8.06 -5.11
C ALA A 95 -4.37 8.97 -5.20
N ASP A 96 -5.09 9.18 -4.09
CA ASP A 96 -6.21 10.14 -4.04
C ASP A 96 -5.76 11.57 -4.35
N ARG A 97 -4.60 11.97 -3.82
CA ARG A 97 -4.01 13.29 -4.14
C ARG A 97 -3.70 13.41 -5.63
N THR A 98 -3.21 12.33 -6.25
CA THR A 98 -2.94 12.30 -7.69
C THR A 98 -4.22 12.52 -8.49
N VAL A 99 -5.35 11.92 -8.09
CA VAL A 99 -6.66 12.17 -8.73
C VAL A 99 -7.00 13.66 -8.70
N THR A 100 -6.87 14.28 -7.53
CA THR A 100 -7.14 15.72 -7.34
C THR A 100 -6.24 16.58 -8.23
N VAL A 101 -4.93 16.32 -8.23
CA VAL A 101 -3.96 17.09 -9.01
C VAL A 101 -4.20 16.95 -10.52
N VAL A 102 -4.59 15.76 -11.00
CA VAL A 102 -4.94 15.56 -12.41
C VAL A 102 -6.21 16.32 -12.79
N GLN A 103 -7.20 16.40 -11.91
CA GLN A 103 -8.40 17.23 -12.13
C GLN A 103 -8.03 18.72 -12.20
N GLU A 104 -7.22 19.20 -11.25
CA GLU A 104 -6.74 20.59 -11.21
C GLU A 104 -5.97 20.93 -12.51
N PHE A 105 -5.04 20.08 -12.93
CA PHE A 105 -4.29 20.28 -14.18
C PHE A 105 -5.20 20.39 -15.41
N ARG A 106 -6.24 19.54 -15.50
CA ARG A 106 -7.21 19.61 -16.61
C ARG A 106 -8.04 20.88 -16.56
N ALA A 107 -8.43 21.34 -15.37
CA ALA A 107 -9.15 22.60 -15.20
C ALA A 107 -8.28 23.80 -15.57
N GLU A 108 -7.03 23.83 -15.14
CA GLU A 108 -6.04 24.88 -15.49
C GLU A 108 -5.80 24.93 -17.01
N GLN A 109 -5.71 23.78 -17.68
CA GLN A 109 -5.56 23.74 -19.14
C GLN A 109 -6.82 24.16 -19.92
N ALA A 110 -8.00 24.01 -19.32
CA ALA A 110 -9.25 24.43 -19.94
C ALA A 110 -9.50 25.94 -19.82
N ASP A 111 -8.77 26.64 -18.95
CA ASP A 111 -8.89 28.09 -18.75
C ASP A 111 -8.08 28.87 -19.82
N PRO A 112 -8.74 29.55 -20.77
CA PRO A 112 -8.05 30.30 -21.82
C PRO A 112 -7.36 31.58 -21.32
N SER A 113 -7.60 31.98 -20.07
CA SER A 113 -7.02 33.19 -19.47
C SER A 113 -5.70 32.95 -18.74
N THR A 114 -5.31 31.69 -18.52
CA THR A 114 -4.08 31.37 -17.81
C THR A 114 -2.85 31.57 -18.70
N SER A 115 -1.91 32.41 -18.24
CA SER A 115 -0.61 32.63 -18.88
C SER A 115 0.56 32.13 -18.03
N GLN A 116 0.28 31.71 -16.79
CA GLN A 116 1.26 31.16 -15.88
C GLN A 116 1.35 29.64 -16.03
N PRO A 117 2.54 29.05 -15.81
CA PRO A 117 2.68 27.59 -15.76
C PRO A 117 1.72 26.98 -14.73
N PRO A 118 1.06 25.85 -15.03
CA PRO A 118 0.10 25.22 -14.12
C PRO A 118 0.76 24.81 -12.81
N HIS A 119 0.21 25.22 -11.66
CA HIS A 119 0.76 24.87 -10.35
C HIS A 119 0.65 23.37 -10.06
N SER A 120 -0.38 22.74 -10.64
CA SER A 120 -0.61 21.29 -10.60
C SER A 120 0.59 20.45 -11.07
N VAL A 121 1.44 20.98 -11.96
CA VAL A 121 2.64 20.25 -12.42
C VAL A 121 3.67 20.07 -11.30
N GLN A 122 3.90 21.10 -10.48
CA GLN A 122 4.82 21.02 -9.35
C GLN A 122 4.27 20.09 -8.26
N ASP A 123 2.95 20.16 -8.03
CA ASP A 123 2.25 19.29 -7.10
C ASP A 123 2.31 17.83 -7.54
N TYR A 124 2.12 17.56 -8.84
CA TYR A 124 2.22 16.22 -9.40
C TYR A 124 3.62 15.63 -9.22
N ALA A 125 4.67 16.43 -9.47
CA ALA A 125 6.05 15.99 -9.27
C ALA A 125 6.35 15.66 -7.80
N ARG A 126 5.86 16.50 -6.86
CA ARG A 126 6.03 16.26 -5.42
C ARG A 126 5.32 14.99 -4.96
N VAL A 127 4.08 14.80 -5.38
CA VAL A 127 3.29 13.60 -5.07
C VAL A 127 3.96 12.36 -5.67
N GLY A 128 4.41 12.43 -6.92
CA GLY A 128 5.10 11.34 -7.59
C GLY A 128 6.39 10.91 -6.88
N GLN A 129 7.17 11.87 -6.35
CA GLN A 129 8.36 11.56 -5.56
C GLN A 129 8.00 10.81 -4.26
N GLN A 130 7.04 11.33 -3.49
CA GLN A 130 6.60 10.68 -2.26
C GLN A 130 6.06 9.26 -2.52
N PHE A 131 5.31 9.12 -3.61
CA PHE A 131 4.77 7.84 -4.06
C PHE A 131 5.89 6.85 -4.38
N HIS A 132 6.94 7.30 -5.06
CA HIS A 132 8.11 6.48 -5.37
C HIS A 132 8.85 6.02 -4.10
N ASP A 133 9.02 6.92 -3.13
CA ASP A 133 9.71 6.62 -1.87
C ASP A 133 8.94 5.57 -1.04
N ASP A 134 7.60 5.65 -0.99
CA ASP A 134 6.75 4.66 -0.32
C ASP A 134 6.79 3.28 -1.02
N LEU A 135 6.75 3.25 -2.38
CA LEU A 135 6.94 2.00 -3.13
C LEU A 135 8.30 1.36 -2.85
N ALA A 136 9.36 2.17 -2.80
CA ALA A 136 10.71 1.69 -2.53
C ALA A 136 10.79 1.09 -1.11
N THR A 137 10.18 1.75 -0.13
CA THR A 137 10.08 1.27 1.26
C THR A 137 9.35 -0.08 1.33
N LEU A 138 8.19 -0.18 0.69
CA LEU A 138 7.41 -1.42 0.63
C LEU A 138 8.19 -2.57 -0.03
N ASN A 139 8.88 -2.30 -1.15
CA ASN A 139 9.69 -3.29 -1.86
C ASN A 139 10.93 -3.73 -1.06
N GLN A 140 11.50 -2.85 -0.22
CA GLN A 140 12.61 -3.22 0.65
C GLN A 140 12.20 -4.23 1.73
N TYR A 141 11.00 -4.07 2.31
CA TYR A 141 10.50 -5.02 3.32
C TYR A 141 9.93 -6.30 2.70
N CYS A 142 9.30 -6.19 1.53
CA CYS A 142 8.68 -7.29 0.81
C CYS A 142 9.26 -7.40 -0.61
N PRO A 143 10.52 -7.88 -0.74
CA PRO A 143 11.16 -7.99 -2.04
C PRO A 143 10.38 -8.93 -2.97
N GLY A 144 10.20 -8.47 -4.21
CA GLY A 144 9.59 -9.23 -5.30
C GLY A 144 10.52 -10.22 -5.96
#